data_AF-A0AAD7F2Q7-F1
#
_entry.id   AF-A0AAD7F2Q7-F1
#
_cell.length_a   1.000
_cell.length_b   1.000
_cell.length_c   1.000
_cell.angle_alpha   90.00
_cell.angle_beta   90.00
_cell.angle_gamma   90.00
#
_symmetry.space_group_name_H-M   'P 1'
#
loop_
_entity.id
_entity.type
_entity.pdbx_description
1 polymer ?
#
loop_
_entity_poly.entity_id
_entity_poly.type
_entity_poly.pdbx_seq_one_letter_code
_entity_poly.pdbx_strand_id
1 'polypeptide(L)'
;YIRLWMNARTLKLRLRERLRARKFEMDVVECAYRRLMNDSKLHAHTESAVKHCEPTITKIAAEYNKLCGQLAKLIKDGKAPAGSTAPLPIPPKGLWQLEVDDVIFLDVGLDDADDNDGEPLSWLCDEQVRVWIKGMLQLDWSYEEDTWLWRETMALQVWFGEEWQLSREVIERAGTSSGMC
;
A
#
# COMPACT_ATOMS: atom_id res chain seq x y z
N TYR A 1 -1.77 -6.19 -6.68
CA TYR A 1 -2.43 -6.26 -5.36
C TYR A 1 -2.69 -4.87 -4.78
N ILE A 2 -1.65 -4.11 -4.41
CA ILE A 2 -1.73 -2.80 -3.73
C ILE A 2 -2.70 -1.81 -4.41
N ARG A 3 -2.59 -1.58 -5.73
CA ARG A 3 -3.49 -0.65 -6.45
C ARG A 3 -4.98 -1.05 -6.34
N LEU A 4 -5.29 -2.35 -6.43
CA LEU A 4 -6.67 -2.84 -6.31
C LEU A 4 -7.18 -2.71 -4.88
N TRP A 5 -6.30 -2.90 -3.90
CA TRP A 5 -6.61 -2.73 -2.49
C TRP A 5 -6.96 -1.28 -2.17
N MET A 6 -6.18 -0.32 -2.67
CA MET A 6 -6.46 1.11 -2.54
C MET A 6 -7.78 1.50 -3.20
N ASN A 7 -8.03 1.02 -4.42
CA ASN A 7 -9.31 1.27 -5.09
C ASN A 7 -10.50 0.69 -4.31
N ALA A 8 -10.34 -0.48 -3.70
CA ALA A 8 -11.38 -1.06 -2.86
C ALA A 8 -11.62 -0.19 -1.61
N ARG A 9 -10.55 0.29 -0.96
CA ARG A 9 -10.63 1.21 0.20
C ARG A 9 -11.37 2.49 -0.15
N THR A 10 -10.98 3.17 -1.23
CA THR A 10 -11.60 4.44 -1.64
C THR A 10 -13.07 4.27 -2.01
N LEU A 11 -13.44 3.20 -2.73
CA LEU A 11 -14.84 2.91 -3.03
C LEU A 11 -15.65 2.62 -1.77
N LYS A 12 -15.08 1.92 -0.78
CA LYS A 12 -15.75 1.65 0.49
C LYS A 12 -16.00 2.92 1.29
N LEU A 13 -15.02 3.82 1.39
CA LEU A 13 -15.16 5.13 2.05
C LEU A 13 -16.27 5.96 1.38
N ARG A 14 -16.22 6.06 0.05
CA ARG A 14 -17.25 6.77 -0.74
C ARG A 14 -18.64 6.15 -0.56
N LEU A 15 -18.73 4.83 -0.47
CA LEU A 15 -19.98 4.12 -0.24
C LEU A 15 -20.54 4.43 1.15
N ARG A 16 -19.69 4.44 2.19
CA ARG A 16 -20.07 4.84 3.55
C ARG A 16 -20.62 6.26 3.59
N GLU A 17 -19.93 7.22 2.98
CA GLU A 17 -20.37 8.61 2.90
C GLU A 17 -21.75 8.75 2.24
N ARG A 18 -21.94 8.09 1.09
CA ARG A 18 -23.21 8.16 0.36
C ARG A 18 -24.36 7.50 1.11
N LEU A 19 -24.09 6.41 1.80
CA LEU A 19 -25.10 5.74 2.61
C LEU A 19 -25.48 6.56 3.84
N ARG A 20 -24.51 7.22 4.49
CA ARG A 20 -24.79 8.21 5.54
C ARG A 20 -25.63 9.36 5.00
N ALA A 21 -25.23 9.97 3.89
CA ALA A 21 -25.97 11.08 3.26
C ALA A 21 -27.43 10.69 2.96
N ARG A 22 -27.64 9.51 2.35
CA ARG A 22 -28.98 8.98 2.09
C ARG A 22 -29.79 8.77 3.37
N LYS A 23 -29.18 8.24 4.44
CA LYS A 23 -29.87 8.05 5.73
C LYS A 23 -30.34 9.39 6.30
N PHE A 24 -29.46 10.40 6.30
CA PHE A 24 -29.83 11.74 6.72
C PHE A 24 -30.93 12.35 5.84
N GLU A 25 -30.87 12.21 4.51
CA GLU A 25 -31.92 12.68 3.61
C GLU A 25 -33.27 12.01 3.92
N MET A 26 -33.29 10.70 4.15
CA MET A 26 -34.50 9.97 4.52
C MET A 26 -35.06 10.39 5.87
N ASP A 27 -34.21 10.57 6.89
CA ASP A 27 -34.63 11.02 8.21
C ASP A 27 -35.23 12.44 8.15
N VAL A 28 -34.67 13.32 7.31
CA VAL A 28 -35.20 14.67 7.06
C VAL A 28 -36.59 14.58 6.42
N VAL A 29 -36.76 13.71 5.42
CA VAL A 29 -38.07 13.48 4.76
C VAL A 29 -39.10 12.95 5.76
N GLU A 30 -38.73 11.98 6.59
CA GLU A 30 -39.60 11.39 7.60
C GLU A 30 -40.00 12.39 8.69
N CYS A 31 -39.06 13.19 9.20
CA CYS A 31 -39.34 14.22 10.18
C CYS A 31 -40.22 15.34 9.62
N ALA A 32 -40.01 15.75 8.38
CA ALA A 32 -40.85 16.73 7.70
C ALA A 32 -42.27 16.19 7.52
N TYR A 33 -42.42 14.92 7.13
CA TYR A 33 -43.72 14.26 6.97
C TYR A 33 -44.51 14.22 8.28
N ARG A 34 -43.83 13.88 9.39
CA ARG A 34 -44.44 13.87 10.72
C ARG A 34 -44.84 15.27 11.22
N ARG A 35 -44.14 16.34 10.81
CA ARG A 35 -44.40 17.73 11.25
C ARG A 35 -45.45 18.45 10.40
N LEU A 36 -45.52 18.15 9.11
CA LEU A 36 -46.39 18.86 8.16
C LEU A 36 -47.20 17.82 7.37
N MET A 37 -48.37 17.43 7.90
CA MET A 37 -49.32 16.52 7.22
C MET A 37 -49.80 17.01 5.83
N ASN A 38 -49.37 18.19 5.34
CA ASN A 38 -49.89 18.85 4.15
C ASN A 38 -48.88 19.12 3.02
N ASP A 39 -47.57 18.89 3.18
CA ASP A 39 -46.55 19.26 2.17
C ASP A 39 -46.16 18.13 1.20
N SER A 40 -47.16 17.43 0.65
CA SER A 40 -46.99 16.27 -0.26
C SER A 40 -46.07 16.52 -1.46
N LYS A 41 -46.01 17.75 -1.98
CA LYS A 41 -45.19 18.12 -3.15
C LYS A 41 -43.69 18.19 -2.83
N LEU A 42 -43.31 18.68 -1.64
CA LEU A 42 -41.91 18.72 -1.22
C LEU A 42 -41.37 17.30 -0.98
N HIS A 43 -42.20 16.42 -0.43
CA HIS A 43 -41.86 15.00 -0.26
C HIS A 43 -41.66 14.26 -1.58
N ALA A 44 -42.49 14.50 -2.59
CA ALA A 44 -42.32 13.87 -3.90
C ALA A 44 -40.98 14.24 -4.57
N HIS A 45 -40.54 15.49 -4.43
CA HIS A 45 -39.25 15.95 -4.96
C HIS A 45 -38.04 15.35 -4.23
N THR A 46 -38.09 15.23 -2.90
CA THR A 46 -37.00 14.61 -2.13
C THR A 46 -36.98 13.09 -2.29
N GLU A 47 -38.13 12.42 -2.29
CA GLU A 47 -38.21 10.98 -2.55
C GLU A 47 -37.70 10.61 -3.96
N SER A 48 -38.04 11.40 -4.98
CA SER A 48 -37.54 11.18 -6.33
C SER A 48 -36.02 11.39 -6.42
N ALA A 49 -35.47 12.41 -5.76
CA ALA A 49 -34.03 12.61 -5.67
C ALA A 49 -33.31 11.42 -5.02
N VAL A 50 -33.85 10.89 -3.92
CA VAL A 50 -33.30 9.68 -3.26
C VAL A 50 -33.33 8.49 -4.21
N LYS A 51 -34.48 8.21 -4.86
CA LYS A 51 -34.64 7.11 -5.83
C LYS A 51 -33.70 7.23 -7.03
N HIS A 52 -33.36 8.45 -7.46
CA HIS A 52 -32.41 8.67 -8.54
C HIS A 52 -30.94 8.38 -8.13
N CYS A 53 -30.60 8.56 -6.86
CA CYS A 53 -29.25 8.30 -6.33
C CYS A 53 -29.01 6.81 -6.01
N GLU A 54 -30.06 6.04 -5.71
CA GLU A 54 -30.00 4.60 -5.42
C GLU A 54 -29.23 3.76 -6.45
N PRO A 55 -29.47 3.86 -7.77
CA PRO A 55 -28.73 3.08 -8.76
C PRO A 55 -27.24 3.44 -8.81
N THR A 56 -26.85 4.64 -8.40
CA THR A 56 -25.44 5.02 -8.37
C THR A 56 -24.73 4.42 -7.16
N ILE A 57 -25.42 4.31 -6.02
CA ILE A 57 -24.88 3.69 -4.80
C ILE A 57 -24.74 2.16 -5.00
N THR A 58 -25.74 1.51 -5.62
CA THR A 58 -25.66 0.08 -5.93
C THR A 58 -24.55 -0.26 -6.92
N LYS A 59 -24.29 0.62 -7.91
CA LYS A 59 -23.14 0.49 -8.82
C LYS A 59 -21.82 0.53 -8.06
N ILE A 60 -21.63 1.49 -7.15
CA ILE A 60 -20.41 1.58 -6.33
C ILE A 60 -20.23 0.31 -5.48
N ALA A 61 -21.29 -0.20 -4.86
CA ALA A 61 -21.25 -1.44 -4.09
C ALA A 61 -20.88 -2.66 -4.96
N ALA A 62 -21.41 -2.75 -6.18
CA ALA A 62 -21.08 -3.81 -7.12
C ALA A 62 -19.62 -3.75 -7.59
N GLU A 63 -19.10 -2.56 -7.88
CA GLU A 63 -17.69 -2.35 -8.23
C GLU A 63 -16.75 -2.73 -7.08
N TYR A 64 -17.09 -2.33 -5.85
CA TYR A 64 -16.37 -2.74 -4.65
C TYR A 64 -16.33 -4.27 -4.49
N ASN A 65 -17.47 -4.94 -4.61
CA ASN A 65 -17.54 -6.40 -4.51
C ASN A 65 -16.71 -7.11 -5.58
N LYS A 66 -16.65 -6.55 -6.80
CA LYS A 66 -15.79 -7.05 -7.87
C LYS A 66 -14.31 -6.95 -7.49
N LEU A 67 -13.88 -5.84 -6.88
CA LEU A 67 -12.50 -5.66 -6.40
C LEU A 67 -12.19 -6.63 -5.26
N CYS A 68 -13.12 -6.87 -4.33
CA CYS A 68 -12.94 -7.87 -3.27
C CYS A 68 -12.68 -9.26 -3.85
N GLY A 69 -13.44 -9.66 -4.88
CA GLY A 69 -13.20 -10.92 -5.59
C GLY A 69 -11.85 -10.98 -6.29
N GLN A 70 -11.37 -9.88 -6.87
CA GLN A 70 -10.04 -9.81 -7.49
C GLN A 70 -8.92 -9.90 -6.45
N LEU A 71 -9.05 -9.23 -5.31
CA LEU A 71 -8.10 -9.28 -4.20
C LEU A 71 -8.01 -10.70 -3.62
N ALA A 72 -9.16 -11.35 -3.40
CA ALA A 72 -9.20 -12.73 -2.94
C ALA A 72 -8.51 -13.70 -3.91
N LYS A 73 -8.66 -13.49 -5.24
CA LYS A 73 -7.93 -14.29 -6.25
C LYS A 73 -6.42 -14.06 -6.17
N LEU A 74 -5.97 -12.82 -6.07
CA LEU A 74 -4.53 -12.51 -5.96
C LEU A 74 -3.88 -13.08 -4.70
N ILE A 75 -4.63 -13.13 -3.59
CA ILE A 75 -4.16 -13.77 -2.35
C ILE A 75 -4.04 -15.29 -2.55
N LYS A 76 -5.04 -15.93 -3.15
CA LYS A 76 -5.00 -17.37 -3.47
C LYS A 76 -3.84 -17.72 -4.41
N ASP A 77 -3.55 -16.85 -5.37
CA ASP A 77 -2.44 -17.01 -6.32
C ASP A 77 -1.05 -16.75 -5.70
N GLY A 78 -0.97 -16.35 -4.41
CA GLY A 78 0.30 -16.00 -3.76
C GLY A 78 0.96 -14.71 -4.28
N LYS A 79 0.21 -13.88 -5.01
CA LYS A 79 0.68 -12.59 -5.58
C LYS A 79 0.48 -11.40 -4.62
N ALA A 80 -0.01 -11.68 -3.41
CA ALA A 80 -0.18 -10.71 -2.35
C ALA A 80 0.94 -10.84 -1.32
N PRO A 81 1.29 -9.76 -0.59
CA PRO A 81 2.21 -9.82 0.54
C PRO A 81 1.81 -10.88 1.57
N ALA A 82 2.78 -11.46 2.27
CA ALA A 82 2.51 -12.42 3.34
C ALA A 82 1.58 -11.81 4.41
N GLY A 83 0.60 -12.59 4.88
CA GLY A 83 -0.39 -12.13 5.86
C GLY A 83 -1.55 -11.28 5.30
N SER A 84 -1.60 -11.07 3.98
CA SER A 84 -2.69 -10.32 3.34
C SER A 84 -4.05 -11.00 3.53
N THR A 85 -5.02 -10.26 4.07
CA THR A 85 -6.40 -10.72 4.26
C THR A 85 -7.32 -10.08 3.24
N ALA A 86 -8.22 -10.86 2.64
CA ALA A 86 -9.16 -10.36 1.65
C ALA A 86 -10.28 -9.53 2.32
N PRO A 87 -10.68 -8.39 1.72
CA PRO A 87 -11.82 -7.64 2.22
C PRO A 87 -13.15 -8.38 2.07
N LEU A 88 -14.07 -8.11 2.99
CA LEU A 88 -15.40 -8.70 3.02
C LEU A 88 -16.32 -8.02 1.98
N PRO A 89 -16.96 -8.79 1.09
CA PRO A 89 -17.93 -8.23 0.15
C PRO A 89 -19.21 -7.79 0.88
N ILE A 90 -19.81 -6.71 0.40
CA ILE A 90 -21.05 -6.16 0.96
C ILE A 90 -22.24 -6.90 0.34
N PRO A 91 -23.15 -7.47 1.15
CA PRO A 91 -24.33 -8.13 0.62
C PRO A 91 -25.23 -7.12 -0.12
N PRO A 92 -25.76 -7.48 -1.31
CA PRO A 92 -26.66 -6.59 -2.04
C PRO A 92 -28.02 -6.45 -1.35
N LYS A 93 -28.42 -7.47 -0.57
CA LYS A 93 -29.60 -7.43 0.29
C LYS A 93 -29.25 -6.69 1.58
N GLY A 94 -30.09 -5.75 2.00
CA GLY A 94 -29.88 -5.01 3.24
C GLY A 94 -28.93 -3.81 3.14
N LEU A 95 -28.41 -3.47 1.94
CA LEU A 95 -27.51 -2.32 1.72
C LEU A 95 -28.03 -0.99 2.32
N TRP A 96 -29.36 -0.88 2.45
CA TRP A 96 -30.06 0.31 2.92
C TRP A 96 -30.36 0.33 4.42
N GLN A 97 -30.20 -0.78 5.13
CA GLN A 97 -30.63 -0.92 6.52
C GLN A 97 -29.64 -0.27 7.51
N LEU A 98 -28.38 -0.07 7.11
CA LEU A 98 -27.35 0.72 7.81
C LEU A 98 -27.37 0.52 9.34
N GLU A 99 -27.22 -0.74 9.74
CA GLU A 99 -27.10 -1.16 11.13
C GLU A 99 -25.64 -1.01 11.60
N VAL A 100 -25.45 -0.83 12.91
CA VAL A 100 -24.12 -0.60 13.51
C VAL A 100 -23.18 -1.80 13.26
N ASP A 101 -23.73 -3.01 13.15
CA ASP A 101 -23.00 -4.25 12.94
C ASP A 101 -22.84 -4.65 11.47
N ASP A 102 -23.22 -3.77 10.53
CA ASP A 102 -23.14 -4.08 9.10
C ASP A 102 -21.70 -4.24 8.62
N VAL A 103 -21.48 -5.20 7.71
CA VAL A 103 -20.18 -5.50 7.06
C VAL A 103 -19.52 -4.26 6.47
N ILE A 104 -20.32 -3.25 6.09
CA ILE A 104 -19.79 -1.99 5.58
C ILE A 104 -18.92 -1.25 6.59
N PHE A 105 -19.15 -1.41 7.90
CA PHE A 105 -18.37 -0.76 8.97
C PHE A 105 -17.17 -1.60 9.43
N LEU A 106 -17.07 -2.88 9.04
CA LEU A 106 -15.92 -3.73 9.35
C LEU A 106 -14.77 -3.51 8.35
N ASP A 107 -13.63 -2.97 8.79
CA ASP A 107 -12.44 -2.72 7.96
C ASP A 107 -11.48 -3.93 7.82
N VAL A 108 -12.04 -5.14 7.89
CA VAL A 108 -11.30 -6.39 7.69
C VAL A 108 -10.59 -6.40 6.32
N GLY A 109 -9.27 -6.61 6.34
CA GLY A 109 -8.44 -6.64 5.13
C GLY A 109 -8.27 -5.29 4.45
N LEU A 110 -8.75 -4.20 5.08
CA LEU A 110 -8.65 -2.81 4.63
C LEU A 110 -8.12 -1.86 5.73
N ASP A 111 -7.95 -2.35 6.97
CA ASP A 111 -7.49 -1.59 8.14
C ASP A 111 -6.11 -0.94 7.93
N ASP A 112 -6.11 0.38 7.75
CA ASP A 112 -5.91 1.42 8.78
C ASP A 112 -4.79 1.17 9.82
N ALA A 113 -3.55 1.14 9.33
CA ALA A 113 -2.47 1.68 10.13
C ALA A 113 -2.58 3.22 10.09
N ASP A 114 -3.25 3.74 11.12
CA ASP A 114 -3.27 5.12 11.59
C ASP A 114 -4.30 6.07 10.95
N ASP A 115 -4.81 6.95 11.80
CA ASP A 115 -5.71 8.08 11.57
C ASP A 115 -5.08 9.15 10.65
N ASN A 116 -4.49 8.72 9.55
CA ASN A 116 -4.08 9.59 8.48
C ASN A 116 -5.18 9.55 7.42
N ASP A 117 -6.07 10.54 7.51
CA ASP A 117 -6.83 11.08 6.37
C ASP A 117 -5.91 11.48 5.18
N GLY A 118 -4.58 11.39 5.36
CA GLY A 118 -3.55 11.61 4.37
C GLY A 118 -3.47 10.50 3.32
N GLU A 119 -3.49 10.96 2.07
CA GLU A 119 -3.09 10.26 0.85
C GLU A 119 -2.01 9.16 1.08
N PRO A 120 -2.20 7.95 0.52
CA PRO A 120 -1.27 6.85 0.75
C PRO A 120 0.16 7.20 0.33
N LEU A 121 1.14 6.82 1.17
CA LEU A 121 2.56 7.14 0.98
C LEU A 121 3.02 6.88 -0.46
N SER A 122 3.61 7.91 -1.10
CA SER A 122 3.92 7.89 -2.54
C SER A 122 4.80 6.74 -2.97
N TRP A 123 5.71 6.24 -2.12
CA TRP A 123 6.56 5.09 -2.43
C TRP A 123 5.80 3.76 -2.55
N LEU A 124 4.59 3.67 -1.99
CA LEU A 124 3.74 2.49 -2.09
C LEU A 124 2.93 2.50 -3.41
N CYS A 125 2.56 3.71 -3.85
CA CYS A 125 1.64 3.97 -4.95
C CYS A 125 2.33 4.20 -6.30
N ASP A 126 3.44 4.94 -6.27
CA ASP A 126 4.13 5.44 -7.44
C ASP A 126 5.33 4.56 -7.78
N GLU A 127 5.32 4.04 -9.00
CA GLU A 127 6.42 3.23 -9.52
C GLU A 127 7.68 4.08 -9.70
N GLN A 128 7.53 5.34 -10.12
CA GLN A 128 8.66 6.23 -10.32
C GLN A 128 9.39 6.49 -9.01
N VAL A 129 8.64 6.74 -7.91
CA VAL A 129 9.21 6.91 -6.58
C VAL A 129 9.97 5.65 -6.14
N ARG A 130 9.44 4.45 -6.39
CA ARG A 130 10.16 3.20 -6.07
C ARG A 130 11.43 3.02 -6.87
N VAL A 131 11.39 3.30 -8.16
CA VAL A 131 12.58 3.23 -9.04
C VAL A 131 13.62 4.23 -8.55
N TRP A 132 13.20 5.44 -8.18
CA TRP A 132 14.09 6.48 -7.65
C TRP A 132 14.75 6.07 -6.33
N ILE A 133 13.97 5.56 -5.37
CA ILE A 133 14.49 5.06 -4.08
C ILE A 133 15.52 3.95 -4.31
N LYS A 134 15.22 2.98 -5.19
CA LYS A 134 16.16 1.92 -5.53
C LYS A 134 17.44 2.46 -6.18
N GLY A 135 17.31 3.42 -7.09
CA GLY A 135 18.45 4.07 -7.73
C GLY A 135 19.34 4.81 -6.73
N MET A 136 18.73 5.52 -5.78
CA MET A 136 19.44 6.22 -4.72
C MET A 136 20.21 5.24 -3.81
N LEU A 137 19.56 4.16 -3.35
CA LEU A 137 20.21 3.14 -2.53
C LEU A 137 21.34 2.43 -3.27
N GLN A 138 21.17 2.17 -4.57
CA GLN A 138 22.22 1.56 -5.40
C GLN A 138 23.44 2.47 -5.54
N LEU A 139 23.22 3.78 -5.64
CA LEU A 139 24.29 4.76 -5.69
C LEU A 139 25.05 4.83 -4.36
N ASP A 140 24.33 4.87 -3.23
CA ASP A 140 24.93 4.85 -1.89
C ASP A 140 25.76 3.59 -1.67
N TRP A 141 25.24 2.42 -2.06
CA TRP A 141 25.99 1.16 -2.02
C TRP A 141 27.22 1.18 -2.90
N SER A 142 27.14 1.74 -4.11
CA SER A 142 28.31 1.86 -4.98
C SER A 142 29.41 2.69 -4.32
N TYR A 143 29.07 3.78 -3.63
CA TYR A 143 30.05 4.59 -2.91
C TYR A 143 30.66 3.84 -1.73
N GLU A 144 29.85 3.13 -0.95
CA GLU A 144 30.36 2.28 0.12
C GLU A 144 31.31 1.22 -0.44
N GLU A 145 30.89 0.49 -1.46
CA GLU A 145 31.68 -0.57 -2.11
C GLU A 145 33.01 -0.04 -2.65
N ASP A 146 33.02 1.13 -3.31
CA ASP A 146 34.26 1.78 -3.75
C ASP A 146 35.21 2.06 -2.57
N THR A 147 34.69 2.52 -1.43
CA THR A 147 35.54 2.75 -0.25
C THR A 147 36.09 1.46 0.34
N TRP A 148 35.32 0.37 0.31
CA TRP A 148 35.76 -0.96 0.74
C TRP A 148 36.84 -1.49 -0.19
N LEU A 149 36.60 -1.48 -1.50
CA LEU A 149 37.55 -1.91 -2.52
C LEU A 149 38.86 -1.12 -2.41
N TRP A 150 38.79 0.20 -2.22
CA TRP A 150 39.98 1.02 -2.05
C TRP A 150 40.80 0.58 -0.82
N ARG A 151 40.15 0.36 0.33
CA ARG A 151 40.81 -0.10 1.56
C ARG A 151 41.46 -1.47 1.37
N GLU A 152 40.75 -2.40 0.73
CA GLU A 152 41.24 -3.75 0.47
C GLU A 152 42.43 -3.73 -0.51
N THR A 153 42.35 -2.89 -1.54
CA THR A 153 43.45 -2.71 -2.50
C THR A 153 44.70 -2.16 -1.80
N MET A 154 44.54 -1.16 -0.92
CA MET A 154 45.65 -0.62 -0.12
C MET A 154 46.25 -1.68 0.79
N ALA A 155 45.41 -2.45 1.49
CA ALA A 155 45.88 -3.53 2.37
C ALA A 155 46.68 -4.60 1.60
N LEU A 156 46.19 -5.02 0.43
CA LEU A 156 46.87 -5.98 -0.44
C LEU A 156 48.20 -5.45 -0.96
N GLN A 157 48.28 -4.17 -1.34
CA GLN A 157 49.53 -3.56 -1.81
C GLN A 157 50.58 -3.48 -0.69
N VAL A 158 50.18 -3.11 0.53
CA VAL A 158 51.08 -3.09 1.69
C VAL A 158 51.58 -4.51 1.99
N TRP A 159 50.66 -5.47 2.10
CA TRP A 159 51.01 -6.87 2.38
C TRP A 159 51.95 -7.45 1.32
N PHE A 160 51.66 -7.25 0.03
CA PHE A 160 52.52 -7.71 -1.06
C PHE A 160 53.91 -7.07 -1.00
N GLY A 161 53.98 -5.77 -0.67
CA GLY A 161 55.24 -5.07 -0.49
C GLY A 161 56.09 -5.67 0.63
N GLU A 162 55.49 -5.99 1.77
CA GLU A 162 56.16 -6.63 2.91
C GLU A 162 56.68 -8.03 2.54
N GLU A 163 55.83 -8.87 1.95
CA GLU A 163 56.20 -10.23 1.51
C GLU A 163 57.29 -10.22 0.43
N TRP A 164 57.25 -9.26 -0.48
CA TRP A 164 58.27 -9.10 -1.51
C TRP A 164 59.63 -8.76 -0.90
N GLN A 165 59.69 -7.87 0.09
CA GLN A 165 60.93 -7.53 0.77
C GLN A 165 61.49 -8.72 1.54
N LEU A 166 60.64 -9.46 2.27
CA LEU A 166 61.05 -10.68 2.98
C LEU A 166 61.64 -11.71 2.00
N SER A 167 60.99 -11.92 0.86
CA SER A 167 61.46 -12.84 -0.18
C SER A 167 62.82 -12.41 -0.74
N ARG A 168 63.02 -11.11 -0.96
CA ARG A 168 64.31 -10.57 -1.43
C ARG A 168 65.43 -10.77 -0.40
N GLU A 169 65.17 -10.49 0.87
CA GLU A 169 66.15 -10.70 1.94
C GLU A 169 66.59 -12.16 2.04
N VAL A 170 65.64 -13.11 1.92
CA VAL A 170 65.96 -14.55 1.92
C VAL A 170 66.86 -14.92 0.75
N ILE A 171 66.58 -14.42 -0.45
CA ILE A 171 67.40 -14.67 -1.65
C ILE A 171 68.81 -14.08 -1.49
N GLU A 172 68.94 -12.84 -0.99
CA GLU A 172 70.24 -12.19 -0.77
C GLU A 172 71.08 -12.91 0.30
N ARG A 173 70.45 -13.40 1.39
CA ARG A 173 71.12 -14.23 2.41
C ARG A 173 71.55 -15.59 1.86
N ALA A 174 70.72 -16.22 1.02
CA ALA A 174 71.09 -17.47 0.36
C ALA A 174 72.28 -17.28 -0.60
N GLY A 175 72.29 -16.20 -1.37
CA GLY A 175 73.38 -15.88 -2.31
C GLY A 175 74.71 -15.56 -1.62
N THR A 176 74.69 -14.85 -0.49
CA THR A 176 75.89 -14.53 0.30
C THR A 176 76.47 -15.76 1.01
N SER A 177 75.63 -16.71 1.45
CA SER A 177 76.09 -17.98 2.02
C SER A 177 76.81 -18.89 1.00
N SER A 178 76.46 -18.78 -0.29
CA SER A 178 77.09 -19.56 -1.37
C SER A 178 78.43 -18.99 -1.85
N GLY A 179 78.78 -17.75 -1.49
CA GLY A 179 80.05 -17.09 -1.85
C GLY A 179 81.15 -17.17 -0.77
N MET A 180 80.83 -17.74 0.40
CA MET A 180 81.75 -17.91 1.53
C MET A 180 82.26 -19.36 1.71
N CYS A 181 81.94 -20.26 0.77
CA CYS A 181 82.52 -21.61 0.67
C CYS A 181 83.57 -21.67 -0.44
#